data_AF-A0A067D8P5-F1
#
_entry.id   AF-A0A067D8P5-F1
#
_cell.length_a   1.000
_cell.length_b   1.000
_cell.length_c   1.000
_cell.angle_alpha   90.00
_cell.angle_beta   90.00
_cell.angle_gamma   90.00
#
_symmetry.space_group_name_H-M   'P 1'
#
loop_
_entity.id
_entity.type
_entity.pdbx_description
1 polymer ?
#
loop_
_entity_poly.entity_id
_entity_poly.type
_entity_poly.pdbx_seq_one_letter_code
_entity_poly.pdbx_strand_id
1 'polypeptide(L)'
;MPALNPWTRHATPILGRATASEIRVGVIFQHVKGYIALDWHHLTCCASPHLLPSVDGYELLTECEKDAIETYAKSTNVVVA
;
A
#
# COMPACT_ATOMS: atom_id res chain seq x y z
N MET A 1 -27.09 -19.91 5.25
CA MET A 1 -26.09 -19.04 5.89
C MET A 1 -25.29 -18.38 4.77
N PRO A 2 -25.12 -17.04 4.75
CA PRO A 2 -24.25 -16.42 3.77
C PRO A 2 -22.84 -16.98 3.96
N ALA A 3 -22.17 -17.35 2.87
CA ALA A 3 -20.79 -17.79 2.93
C ALA A 3 -19.96 -16.66 3.56
N LEU A 4 -19.33 -16.95 4.69
CA LEU A 4 -18.40 -16.04 5.34
C LEU A 4 -17.26 -15.77 4.36
N ASN A 5 -16.88 -14.50 4.16
CA ASN A 5 -15.74 -14.17 3.31
C ASN A 5 -14.50 -14.94 3.80
N PRO A 6 -13.92 -15.85 3.00
CA PRO A 6 -12.83 -16.69 3.45
C PRO A 6 -11.47 -15.98 3.42
N TRP A 7 -11.43 -14.70 3.02
CA TRP A 7 -10.24 -13.87 2.96
C TRP A 7 -10.12 -12.97 4.20
N THR A 8 -8.97 -13.05 4.87
CA THR A 8 -8.60 -12.14 5.95
C THR A 8 -7.56 -11.15 5.43
N ARG A 9 -7.82 -9.86 5.61
CA ARG A 9 -6.87 -8.79 5.26
C ARG A 9 -5.74 -8.76 6.29
N HIS A 10 -4.48 -8.72 5.82
CA HIS A 10 -3.33 -8.44 6.67
C HIS A 10 -3.29 -6.95 7.06
N ALA A 11 -2.87 -6.68 8.29
CA ALA A 11 -2.92 -5.34 8.88
C ALA A 11 -1.94 -4.38 8.19
N THR A 12 -0.76 -4.87 7.81
CA THR A 12 0.30 -4.06 7.21
C THR A 12 0.25 -4.20 5.68
N PRO A 13 0.01 -3.10 4.93
CA PRO A 13 0.19 -3.11 3.48
C PRO A 13 1.68 -3.22 3.14
N ILE A 14 1.98 -3.39 1.85
CA ILE A 14 3.35 -3.39 1.31
C ILE A 14 3.49 -2.34 0.20
N LEU A 15 4.70 -1.85 -0.03
CA LEU A 15 5.05 -1.07 -1.20
C LEU A 15 5.79 -1.94 -2.21
N GLY A 16 5.44 -1.77 -3.48
CA GLY A 16 6.08 -2.53 -4.56
C GLY A 16 6.09 -1.75 -5.86
N ARG A 17 6.98 -2.15 -6.76
CA ARG A 17 7.04 -1.65 -8.13
C ARG A 17 6.15 -2.50 -9.01
N ALA A 18 5.11 -1.89 -9.58
CA ALA A 18 4.26 -2.52 -10.58
C ALA A 18 4.93 -2.53 -11.97
N THR A 19 5.72 -1.50 -12.25
CA THR A 19 6.61 -1.40 -13.43
C THR A 19 7.91 -0.69 -13.04
N ALA A 20 8.86 -0.56 -13.97
CA ALA A 20 10.12 0.15 -13.73
C ALA A 20 9.95 1.62 -13.29
N SER A 21 8.77 2.21 -13.51
CA SER A 21 8.49 3.62 -13.22
C SER A 21 7.27 3.85 -12.33
N GLU A 22 6.62 2.80 -11.82
CA GLU A 22 5.35 2.92 -11.11
C GLU A 22 5.34 2.16 -9.79
N ILE A 23 5.18 2.90 -8.70
CA ILE A 23 5.05 2.36 -7.34
C ILE A 23 3.57 2.20 -7.01
N ARG A 24 3.23 1.06 -6.40
CA ARG A 24 1.88 0.72 -5.94
C ARG A 24 1.90 0.21 -4.50
N VAL A 25 0.76 0.37 -3.84
CA VAL A 25 0.51 -0.16 -2.50
C VAL A 25 -0.21 -1.50 -2.66
N GLY A 26 0.41 -2.56 -2.15
CA GLY A 26 -0.16 -3.90 -2.10
C GLY A 26 -0.85 -4.14 -0.75
N VAL A 27 -2.09 -4.65 -0.78
CA VAL A 27 -2.76 -5.18 0.40
C VAL A 27 -2.74 -6.70 0.33
N ILE A 28 -2.20 -7.33 1.38
CA ILE A 28 -2.12 -8.79 1.45
C ILE A 28 -3.43 -9.34 2.03
N PHE A 29 -3.97 -10.36 1.37
CA PHE A 29 -5.11 -11.14 1.84
C PHE A 29 -4.72 -12.60 1.97
N GLN A 30 -5.09 -13.21 3.08
CA GLN A 30 -4.86 -14.62 3.33
C GLN A 30 -6.19 -15.37 3.36
N HIS A 31 -6.31 -16.38 2.51
CA HIS A 31 -7.47 -17.27 2.51
C HIS A 31 -7.34 -18.30 3.64
N VAL A 32 -8.45 -18.76 4.21
CA VAL A 32 -8.48 -19.84 5.22
C VAL A 32 -7.85 -21.17 4.77
N LYS A 33 -7.60 -21.33 3.45
CA LYS A 33 -6.93 -22.51 2.86
C LYS A 33 -5.43 -22.28 2.62
N GLY A 34 -4.87 -21.16 3.09
CA GLY A 34 -3.46 -20.82 2.93
C GLY A 34 -3.08 -20.10 1.63
N TYR A 35 -4.05 -19.77 0.75
CA TYR A 35 -3.77 -18.94 -0.42
C TYR A 35 -3.46 -17.50 0.00
N ILE A 36 -2.52 -16.87 -0.70
CA ILE A 36 -2.20 -15.46 -0.53
C ILE A 36 -2.64 -14.74 -1.79
N ALA A 37 -3.41 -13.67 -1.63
CA ALA A 37 -3.74 -12.73 -2.68
C ALA A 37 -3.13 -11.37 -2.36
N LEU A 38 -2.71 -10.67 -3.40
CA LEU A 38 -2.19 -9.31 -3.34
C LEU A 38 -3.10 -8.44 -4.19
N ASP A 39 -3.69 -7.42 -3.57
CA ASP A 39 -4.44 -6.38 -4.27
C ASP A 39 -3.58 -5.13 -4.39
N TRP A 40 -3.35 -4.65 -5.61
CA TRP A 40 -2.43 -3.55 -5.89
C TRP A 40 -3.21 -2.28 -6.24
N HIS A 41 -2.96 -1.22 -5.48
CA HIS A 41 -3.60 0.08 -5.64
C HIS A 41 -2.58 1.16 -5.99
N HIS A 42 -3.02 2.21 -6.70
CA HIS A 42 -2.20 3.40 -6.93
C HIS A 42 -1.93 4.12 -5.59
N LEU A 43 -0.77 4.77 -5.47
CA LEU A 43 -0.44 5.61 -4.30
C LEU A 43 -1.50 6.68 -4.04
N THR A 44 -2.06 7.25 -5.11
CA THR A 44 -3.09 8.30 -5.05
C THR A 44 -4.44 7.84 -4.54
N CYS A 45 -4.69 6.53 -4.55
CA CYS A 45 -5.91 5.93 -4.01
C CYS A 45 -5.80 5.63 -2.50
N CYS A 46 -4.66 5.92 -1.88
CA CYS A 46 -4.45 5.66 -0.46
C CYS A 46 -5.22 6.66 0.40
N ALA A 47 -6.06 6.16 1.31
CA ALA A 47 -6.79 7.01 2.26
C ALA A 47 -5.89 7.64 3.34
N SER A 48 -4.67 7.12 3.52
CA SER A 48 -3.73 7.61 4.54
C SER A 48 -2.30 7.72 3.99
N PRO A 49 -2.04 8.71 3.11
CA PRO A 49 -0.74 8.89 2.46
C PRO A 49 0.43 9.11 3.43
N HIS A 50 0.15 9.71 4.60
CA HIS A 50 1.15 9.95 5.63
C HIS A 50 1.76 8.68 6.22
N LEU A 51 1.10 7.52 6.08
CA LEU A 51 1.61 6.23 6.55
C LEU A 51 2.53 5.55 5.53
N LEU A 52 2.59 6.02 4.28
CA LEU A 52 3.37 5.38 3.21
C LEU A 52 4.86 5.16 3.56
N PRO A 53 5.56 6.08 4.26
CA PRO A 53 6.95 5.85 4.67
C PRO A 53 7.14 4.75 5.74
N SER A 54 6.05 4.35 6.40
CA SER A 54 6.05 3.30 7.44
C SER A 54 5.57 1.93 6.93
N VAL A 55 5.34 1.81 5.62
CA VAL A 55 4.85 0.58 4.98
C VAL A 55 6.03 -0.32 4.62
N ASP A 56 5.87 -1.62 4.82
CA ASP A 56 6.89 -2.62 4.46
C ASP A 56 7.25 -2.53 2.97
N GLY A 57 8.55 -2.55 2.63
CA GLY A 57 9.02 -2.38 1.27
C GLY A 57 9.37 -0.94 0.89
N TYR A 58 9.10 0.04 1.76
CA TYR A 58 9.58 1.42 1.57
C TYR A 58 11.11 1.50 1.53
N GLU A 59 11.78 0.70 2.35
CA GLU A 59 13.23 0.60 2.44
C GLU A 59 13.89 0.07 1.16
N LEU A 60 13.14 -0.66 0.33
CA LEU A 60 13.59 -1.25 -0.93
C LEU A 60 13.50 -0.28 -2.12
N LEU A 61 12.90 0.89 -1.91
CA LEU A 61 12.78 1.93 -2.92
C LEU A 61 14.09 2.72 -3.07
N THR A 62 14.28 3.32 -4.24
CA THR A 62 15.37 4.28 -4.47
C THR A 62 15.12 5.59 -3.72
N GLU A 63 16.18 6.35 -3.46
CA GLU A 63 16.06 7.65 -2.78
C GLU A 63 15.15 8.63 -3.53
N CYS A 64 15.16 8.62 -4.88
CA CYS A 64 14.26 9.44 -5.69
C CYS A 64 12.78 9.05 -5.51
N GLU A 65 12.51 7.75 -5.39
CA GLU A 65 11.16 7.22 -5.16
C GLU A 65 10.67 7.54 -3.74
N LYS A 66 11.55 7.43 -2.74
CA LYS A 66 11.29 7.83 -1.36
C LYS A 66 10.95 9.30 -1.25
N ASP A 67 11.73 10.17 -1.90
CA ASP A 67 11.49 11.62 -1.95
C ASP A 67 10.13 11.95 -2.58
N ALA A 68 9.77 11.26 -3.66
CA ALA A 68 8.47 11.44 -4.31
C ALA A 68 7.31 11.03 -3.38
N ILE A 69 7.43 9.91 -2.67
CA ILE A 69 6.44 9.45 -1.69
C ILE A 69 6.35 10.41 -0.51
N GLU A 70 7.47 10.88 0.03
CA GLU A 70 7.47 11.84 1.13
C GLU A 70 6.82 13.17 0.70
N THR A 71 7.15 13.65 -0.49
CA THR A 71 6.56 14.87 -1.05
C THR A 71 5.04 14.71 -1.19
N TYR A 72 4.58 13.57 -1.68
CA TYR A 72 3.17 13.24 -1.80
C TYR A 72 2.47 13.11 -0.42
N ALA A 73 3.11 12.44 0.53
CA ALA A 73 2.61 12.27 1.90
C ALA A 73 2.46 13.63 2.60
N LYS A 74 3.43 14.53 2.42
CA LYS A 74 3.43 15.90 2.96
C LYS A 74 2.38 16.79 2.28
N SER A 75 2.21 16.69 0.96
CA SER A 75 1.25 17.52 0.21
C SER A 75 -0.21 17.14 0.48
N THR A 76 -0.49 15.87 0.79
CA THR A 76 -1.86 15.41 1.06
C THR A 76 -2.34 15.69 2.49
N ASN A 77 -1.41 16.01 3.41
CA ASN A 77 -1.75 16.48 4.77
C ASN A 77 -2.28 17.92 4.84
N VAL A 78 -2.39 18.63 3.71
CA VAL A 78 -2.80 20.04 3.66
C VAL A 78 -4.31 20.23 3.43
N VAL A 79 -5.10 19.16 3.27
CA VAL A 79 -6.55 19.26 3.06
C VAL A 79 -7.29 18.59 4.22
N VAL A 80 -7.60 19.37 5.26
CA VAL A 80 -8.94 19.66 5.84
C VAL A 80 -8.68 20.32 7.21
N ALA A 81 -8.89 21.64 7.26
CA ALA A 81 -9.36 22.36 8.45
C ALA A 81 -10.73 22.95 8.12
#